data_AF-A0A7X4FNQ8-F1
#
_entry.id   AF-A0A7X4FNQ8-F1
#
_cell.length_a   1.000
_cell.length_b   1.000
_cell.length_c   1.000
_cell.angle_alpha   90.00
_cell.angle_beta   90.00
_cell.angle_gamma   90.00
#
_symmetry.space_group_name_H-M   'P 1'
#
loop_
_entity.id
_entity.type
_entity.pdbx_description
1 polymer ?
#
loop_
_entity_poly.entity_id
_entity_poly.type
_entity_poly.pdbx_seq_one_letter_code
_entity_poly.pdbx_strand_id
1 'polypeptide(L)'
;MARLPGGVSSRATPVVDDGVLYLSGGANVFAIDGRTGETIWRWQPGSSAAEEQRVPSWQGVGLGDGRVFVPLRSAEGAALRQDTG
;
A
#
# COMPACT_ATOMS: atom_id res chain seq x y z
N MET A 1 6.60 -17.69 1.81
CA MET A 1 6.97 -16.61 2.75
C MET A 1 7.25 -15.37 1.93
N ALA A 2 6.45 -14.32 2.04
CA ALA A 2 6.64 -13.08 1.29
C ALA A 2 7.49 -12.10 2.12
N ARG A 3 8.53 -11.51 1.52
CA ARG A 3 9.31 -10.43 2.14
C ARG A 3 8.98 -9.14 1.43
N LEU A 4 8.60 -8.12 2.18
CA LEU A 4 8.31 -6.82 1.57
C LEU A 4 9.60 -6.23 0.96
N PRO A 5 9.52 -5.67 -0.27
CA PRO A 5 10.66 -5.03 -0.91
C PRO A 5 11.35 -4.00 -0.01
N GLY A 6 12.67 -3.98 -0.04
CA GLY A 6 13.47 -3.08 0.80
C GLY A 6 13.53 -3.44 2.30
N GLY A 7 12.95 -4.58 2.70
CA GLY A 7 12.97 -5.01 4.11
C GLY A 7 12.13 -4.12 5.02
N VAL A 8 11.17 -3.39 4.46
CA VAL A 8 10.28 -2.52 5.23
C VAL A 8 9.39 -3.36 6.16
N SER A 9 9.19 -2.86 7.38
CA SER A 9 8.24 -3.45 8.31
C SER A 9 6.83 -2.92 8.04
N SER A 10 5.85 -3.78 8.24
CA SER A 10 4.44 -3.41 8.26
C SER A 10 3.85 -3.73 9.62
N ARG A 11 2.97 -2.85 10.09
CA ARG A 11 2.10 -3.05 11.26
C ARG A 11 0.64 -3.21 10.86
N ALA A 12 0.35 -3.09 9.56
CA ALA A 12 -1.01 -3.15 9.04
C ALA A 12 -1.49 -4.60 9.01
N THR A 13 -2.77 -4.80 9.31
CA THR A 13 -3.47 -6.01 8.86
C THR A 13 -3.66 -5.88 7.35
N PRO A 14 -3.13 -6.81 6.53
CA PRO A 14 -3.34 -6.75 5.09
C PRO A 14 -4.83 -6.94 4.77
N VAL A 15 -5.30 -6.24 3.74
CA VAL A 15 -6.58 -6.53 3.10
C VAL A 15 -6.32 -7.43 1.91
N VAL A 16 -7.18 -8.41 1.67
CA VAL A 16 -6.99 -9.39 0.59
C VAL A 16 -8.21 -9.37 -0.32
N ASP A 17 -7.96 -9.32 -1.63
CA ASP A 17 -8.98 -9.51 -2.65
C ASP A 17 -8.40 -10.28 -3.83
N ASP A 18 -9.16 -11.25 -4.35
CA ASP A 18 -8.75 -12.20 -5.40
C ASP A 18 -7.33 -12.79 -5.22
N GLY A 19 -6.96 -13.09 -3.97
CA GLY A 19 -5.64 -13.65 -3.65
C GLY A 19 -4.48 -12.65 -3.67
N VAL A 20 -4.74 -11.36 -3.89
CA VAL A 20 -3.76 -10.27 -3.80
C VAL A 20 -3.83 -9.62 -2.42
N LEU A 21 -2.68 -9.46 -1.77
CA LEU A 21 -2.55 -8.77 -0.48
C LEU A 21 -2.23 -7.30 -0.72
N TYR A 22 -2.97 -6.42 -0.05
CA TYR A 22 -2.78 -4.98 -0.04
C TYR A 22 -2.43 -4.51 1.37
N LEU A 23 -1.30 -3.81 1.52
CA LEU A 23 -0.84 -3.32 2.82
C LEU A 23 0.11 -2.14 2.70
N SER A 24 0.12 -1.29 3.73
CA SER A 24 1.15 -0.25 3.89
C SER A 24 2.39 -0.82 4.59
N GLY A 25 3.57 -0.31 4.25
CA GLY A 25 4.85 -0.67 4.86
C GLY A 25 5.87 0.46 4.73
N GLY A 26 6.32 1.00 5.86
CA GLY A 26 7.10 2.24 5.87
C GLY A 26 6.35 3.39 5.17
N ALA A 27 6.96 3.97 4.13
CA ALA A 27 6.35 5.00 3.29
C ALA A 27 5.69 4.46 2.00
N ASN A 28 5.49 3.13 1.91
CA ASN A 28 5.00 2.48 0.70
C ASN A 28 3.62 1.85 0.93
N VAL A 29 2.93 1.61 -0.17
CA VAL A 29 1.79 0.68 -0.28
C VAL A 29 2.15 -0.39 -1.29
N PHE A 30 1.82 -1.64 -1.00
CA PHE A 30 2.14 -2.78 -1.85
C PHE A 30 0.88 -3.53 -2.23
N ALA A 31 0.86 -4.04 -3.46
CA ALA A 31 0.08 -5.21 -3.85
C ALA A 31 1.03 -6.39 -4.04
N ILE A 32 0.75 -7.49 -3.37
CA ILE A 32 1.56 -8.71 -3.38
C ILE A 32 0.67 -9.87 -3.81
N ASP A 33 1.12 -10.68 -4.77
CA ASP A 33 0.48 -11.95 -5.08
C ASP A 33 0.58 -12.86 -3.85
N GLY A 34 -0.55 -13.28 -3.29
CA GLY A 34 -0.59 -14.09 -2.07
C GLY A 34 -0.18 -15.54 -2.25
N ARG A 35 -0.14 -16.03 -3.49
CA ARG A 35 0.27 -17.39 -3.84
C ARG A 35 1.78 -17.47 -3.99
N THR A 36 2.39 -16.50 -4.68
CA THR A 36 3.83 -16.49 -4.98
C THR A 36 4.64 -15.64 -4.00
N GLY A 37 4.02 -14.62 -3.40
CA GLY A 37 4.69 -13.60 -2.60
C GLY A 37 5.38 -12.52 -3.43
N GLU A 38 5.20 -12.51 -4.75
CA GLU A 38 5.78 -11.53 -5.66
C GLU A 38 5.05 -10.18 -5.57
N THR A 39 5.80 -9.08 -5.71
CA THR A 39 5.19 -7.75 -5.74
C THR A 39 4.59 -7.50 -7.11
N ILE A 40 3.27 -7.24 -7.14
CA ILE A 40 2.54 -6.86 -8.36
C ILE A 40 2.83 -5.38 -8.65
N TRP A 41 2.61 -4.52 -7.66
CA TRP A 41 2.96 -3.11 -7.74
C TRP A 41 3.34 -2.53 -6.37
N ARG A 42 4.00 -1.39 -6.42
CA ARG A 42 4.37 -0.59 -5.26
C ARG A 42 4.08 0.88 -5.54
N TRP A 43 3.37 1.51 -4.63
CA TRP A 43 3.17 2.95 -4.62
C TRP A 43 3.96 3.58 -3.47
N GLN A 44 4.54 4.74 -3.73
CA GLN A 44 5.12 5.62 -2.72
C GLN A 44 4.87 7.06 -3.16
N PRO A 45 4.80 8.03 -2.24
CA PRO A 45 4.68 9.43 -2.62
C PRO A 45 5.86 9.89 -3.49
N GLY A 46 5.61 10.87 -4.35
CA GLY A 46 6.68 11.57 -5.08
C GLY A 46 7.63 12.34 -4.15
N SER A 47 8.71 12.85 -4.73
CA SER A 47 9.81 13.51 -4.00
C SER A 47 9.65 15.03 -3.89
N SER A 48 8.50 15.60 -4.28
CA SER A 48 8.25 17.02 -4.04
C SER A 48 7.90 17.26 -2.58
N ALA A 49 8.19 18.45 -2.06
CA ALA A 49 7.92 18.79 -0.65
C ALA A 49 6.44 18.62 -0.25
N ALA A 50 5.52 18.75 -1.21
CA ALA A 50 4.09 18.50 -1.00
C ALA A 50 3.76 17.00 -0.97
N GLU A 51 4.44 16.18 -1.79
CA GLU A 51 4.20 14.74 -1.86
C GLU A 51 4.88 13.97 -0.73
N GLU A 52 6.06 14.38 -0.28
CA GLU A 52 6.77 13.73 0.83
C GLU A 52 5.94 13.68 2.13
N GLN A 53 4.96 14.59 2.27
CA GLN A 53 4.03 14.62 3.40
C GLN A 53 2.92 13.56 3.29
N ARG A 54 2.70 12.96 2.11
CA ARG A 54 1.64 11.97 1.83
C ARG A 54 2.02 10.56 2.30
N VAL A 55 2.55 10.45 3.50
CA VAL A 55 2.98 9.18 4.07
C VAL A 55 1.76 8.33 4.46
N PRO A 56 1.66 7.06 4.00
CA PRO A 56 0.62 6.14 4.43
C PRO A 56 0.57 5.99 5.95
N SER A 57 -0.64 5.87 6.49
CA SER A 57 -0.82 5.53 7.90
C SER A 57 -0.41 4.08 8.16
N TRP A 58 -0.06 3.80 9.41
CA TRP A 58 0.30 2.44 9.85
C TRP A 58 -0.91 1.54 10.08
N GLN A 59 -2.14 2.07 10.01
CA GLN A 59 -3.39 1.33 10.23
C GLN A 59 -3.75 0.41 9.04
N GLY A 60 -3.07 0.59 7.90
CA GLY A 60 -3.30 -0.18 6.69
C GLY A 60 -4.12 0.57 5.66
N VAL A 61 -4.80 -0.20 4.81
CA VAL A 61 -5.54 0.27 3.64
C VAL A 61 -6.96 -0.30 3.67
N GLY A 62 -7.86 0.29 2.88
CA GLY A 62 -9.19 -0.28 2.59
C GLY A 62 -9.32 -0.61 1.11
N LEU A 63 -10.25 -1.50 0.75
CA LEU A 63 -10.60 -1.81 -0.63
C LEU A 63 -12.06 -1.46 -0.91
N GLY A 64 -12.34 -1.04 -2.15
CA GLY A 64 -13.69 -0.82 -2.66
C GLY A 64 -13.67 -0.24 -4.07
N ASP A 65 -14.67 -0.57 -4.88
CA ASP A 65 -14.84 -0.02 -6.24
C ASP A 65 -13.60 -0.15 -7.15
N GLY A 66 -12.87 -1.26 -7.04
CA GLY A 66 -11.62 -1.49 -7.80
C GLY A 66 -10.48 -0.56 -7.40
N ARG A 67 -10.50 -0.03 -6.17
CA ARG A 67 -9.51 0.91 -5.63
C ARG A 67 -8.98 0.48 -4.27
N VAL A 68 -7.76 0.93 -4.00
CA VAL A 68 -7.13 0.87 -2.69
C VAL A 68 -7.19 2.26 -2.05
N PHE A 69 -7.90 2.37 -0.93
CA PHE A 69 -7.99 3.59 -0.14
C PHE A 69 -6.87 3.62 0.89
N VAL A 70 -6.04 4.66 0.82
CA VAL A 70 -4.84 4.82 1.64
C VAL A 70 -5.03 6.04 2.54
N PRO A 71 -5.36 5.86 3.83
CA PRO A 71 -5.34 6.96 4.78
C PRO A 71 -3.90 7.46 4.95
N LEU A 72 -3.72 8.78 4.85
CA LEU A 72 -2.43 9.44 4.97
C LEU A 72 -2.28 10.09 6.35
N ARG A 73 -1.03 10.22 6.81
CA ARG A 73 -0.72 10.87 8.10
C ARG A 73 -1.02 12.37 8.11
N SER A 74 -1.21 12.98 6.94
CA SER A 74 -1.57 14.38 6.72
C SER A 74 -3.08 14.68 6.86
N ALA A 75 -3.89 13.73 7.37
CA ALA A 75 -5.35 13.81 7.40
C ALA A 75 -6.02 13.90 6.00
N GLU A 76 -5.28 13.54 4.95
CA GLU A 76 -5.77 13.32 3.59
C GLU A 76 -5.95 11.80 3.32
N GLY A 77 -6.59 11.46 2.21
CA GLY A 77 -6.65 10.09 1.69
C GLY A 77 -6.22 10.04 0.23
N ALA A 78 -5.58 8.94 -0.18
CA ALA A 78 -5.34 8.62 -1.58
C ALA A 78 -6.21 7.43 -2.01
N ALA A 79 -6.53 7.37 -3.31
CA ALA A 79 -7.26 6.27 -3.91
C ALA A 79 -6.48 5.77 -5.12
N LEU A 80 -5.83 4.62 -4.96
CA LEU A 80 -5.01 3.97 -5.99
C LEU A 80 -5.88 3.00 -6.78
N ARG A 81 -5.54 2.76 -8.04
CA ARG A 81 -6.19 1.68 -8.79
C ARG A 81 -5.71 0.33 -8.27
N GLN A 82 -6.62 -0.62 -8.12
CA GLN A 82 -6.28 -1.92 -7.54
C GLN A 82 -5.36 -2.76 -8.46
N ASP A 83 -5.49 -2.61 -9.77
CA ASP A 83 -4.72 -3.33 -10.78
C ASP A 83 -3.35 -2.72 -11.08
N THR A 84 -3.23 -1.39 -11.03
CA THR A 84 -2.00 -0.68 -11.44
C THR A 84 -1.27 0.06 -10.33
N GLY A 85 -1.90 0.25 -9.17
CA GLY A 85 -1.43 1.19 -8.15
C GLY A 85 -1.64 2.65 -8.53
#